data_AF-T1AMR9-F1
#
_entry.id   AF-T1AMR9-F1
#
_cell.length_a   1.000
_cell.length_b   1.000
_cell.length_c   1.000
_cell.angle_alpha   90.00
_cell.angle_beta   90.00
_cell.angle_gamma   90.00
#
_symmetry.space_group_name_H-M   'P 1'
#
loop_
_entity.id
_entity.type
_entity.pdbx_description
1 polymer ?
#
loop_
_entity_poly.entity_id
_entity_poly.type
_entity_poly.pdbx_seq_one_letter_code
_entity_poly.pdbx_strand_id
1 'polypeptide(L)'
;MPLVWAHAEFVKLLASRIKGGIIDQPEATRKRYGGRIPPRRYVGWSFSIQRETMPPGFPVRLLLTAPATVHYGLANWDRPVDIATRDSGLGLHYVDLPTESLVPGQQVLFTFRWLNGRWEGRNFSIGIVQEGRATLQPDRGPGHEAS
;
A
#
# COMPACT_ATOMS: atom_id res chain seq x y z
N MET A 1 2.99 -10.75 31.76
CA MET A 1 1.92 -9.75 31.55
C MET A 1 1.05 -10.21 30.37
N PRO A 2 -0.11 -10.87 30.59
CA PRO A 2 -1.03 -11.16 29.50
C PRO A 2 -1.67 -9.86 29.03
N LEU A 3 -1.50 -9.52 27.75
CA LEU A 3 -2.10 -8.34 27.14
C LEU A 3 -3.60 -8.60 27.02
N VAL A 4 -4.38 -8.08 27.97
CA VAL A 4 -5.86 -8.19 28.01
C VAL A 4 -6.48 -7.84 26.65
N TRP A 5 -5.86 -6.90 25.93
CA TRP A 5 -6.23 -6.52 24.57
C TRP A 5 -6.17 -7.69 23.58
N ALA A 6 -5.10 -8.48 23.56
CA ALA A 6 -4.96 -9.62 22.65
C ALA A 6 -6.03 -10.68 22.88
N HIS A 7 -6.44 -10.89 24.14
CA HIS A 7 -7.52 -11.82 24.47
C HIS A 7 -8.88 -11.33 23.97
N ALA A 8 -9.18 -10.04 24.15
CA ALA A 8 -10.41 -9.44 23.63
C ALA A 8 -10.46 -9.49 22.09
N GLU A 9 -9.36 -9.18 21.39
CA GLU A 9 -9.28 -9.31 19.93
C GLU A 9 -9.49 -10.75 19.46
N PHE A 10 -8.92 -11.73 20.16
CA PHE A 10 -9.12 -13.15 19.84
C PHE A 10 -10.60 -13.57 19.94
N VAL A 11 -11.28 -13.20 21.04
CA VAL A 11 -12.71 -13.51 21.23
C VAL A 11 -13.56 -12.85 20.16
N LYS A 12 -13.25 -11.59 19.80
CA LYS A 12 -13.97 -10.87 18.73
C LYS A 12 -13.78 -11.49 17.35
N LEU A 13 -12.58 -11.99 17.04
CA LEU A 13 -12.31 -12.72 15.80
C LEU A 13 -13.10 -14.03 15.73
N LEU A 14 -13.13 -14.81 16.83
CA LEU A 14 -13.93 -16.02 16.91
C LEU A 14 -15.43 -15.74 16.72
N ALA A 15 -15.96 -14.75 17.45
CA ALA A 15 -17.37 -14.37 17.35
C ALA A 15 -17.72 -13.88 15.93
N SER A 16 -16.83 -13.12 15.30
CA SER A 16 -17.00 -12.67 13.92
C SER A 16 -16.99 -13.83 12.91
N ARG A 17 -16.11 -14.83 13.13
CA ARG A 17 -16.05 -16.04 12.30
C ARG A 17 -17.34 -16.86 12.39
N ILE A 18 -17.87 -17.05 13.60
CA ILE A 18 -19.13 -17.78 13.84
C ILE A 18 -20.31 -17.03 13.20
N LYS A 19 -20.36 -15.70 13.35
CA LYS A 19 -21.46 -14.86 12.83
C LYS A 19 -21.35 -14.58 11.33
N GLY A 20 -20.24 -14.94 10.68
CA GLY A 20 -19.99 -14.67 9.25
C GLY A 20 -19.78 -13.19 8.92
N GLY A 21 -19.41 -12.36 9.90
CA GLY A 21 -19.25 -10.93 9.73
C GLY A 21 -18.57 -10.25 10.93
N ILE A 22 -17.99 -9.08 10.70
CA ILE A 22 -17.24 -8.33 11.72
C ILE A 22 -18.20 -7.89 12.84
N ILE A 23 -18.02 -8.44 14.05
CA ILE A 23 -18.95 -8.23 15.17
C ILE A 23 -18.99 -6.78 15.65
N ASP A 24 -17.87 -6.07 15.57
CA ASP A 24 -17.73 -4.67 15.99
C ASP A 24 -18.10 -3.66 14.88
N GLN A 25 -18.59 -4.10 13.72
CA GLN A 25 -18.87 -3.19 12.61
C GLN A 25 -20.12 -2.34 12.86
N PRO A 26 -20.01 -0.99 12.95
CA PRO A 26 -21.18 -0.15 13.17
C PRO A 26 -22.07 -0.11 11.92
N GLU A 27 -23.31 -0.61 12.03
CA GLU A 27 -24.23 -0.69 10.90
C GLU A 27 -24.57 0.68 10.28
N ALA A 28 -24.74 1.71 11.10
CA ALA A 28 -25.04 3.07 10.64
C ALA A 28 -23.94 3.61 9.72
N THR A 29 -22.67 3.42 10.11
CA THR A 29 -21.50 3.81 9.31
C THR A 29 -21.42 3.01 8.02
N ARG A 30 -21.66 1.69 8.08
CA ARG A 30 -21.68 0.83 6.89
C ARG A 30 -22.76 1.27 5.90
N LYS A 31 -23.97 1.58 6.37
CA LYS A 31 -25.07 2.09 5.54
C LYS A 31 -24.71 3.44 4.91
N ARG A 32 -24.12 4.37 5.68
CA ARG A 32 -23.73 5.70 5.19
C ARG A 32 -22.70 5.65 4.07
N TYR A 33 -21.68 4.79 4.17
CA TYR A 33 -20.60 4.68 3.17
C TYR A 33 -20.79 3.50 2.20
N GLY A 34 -21.99 2.92 2.16
CA GLY A 34 -22.35 1.84 1.23
C GLY A 34 -21.63 0.50 1.45
N GLY A 35 -20.77 0.38 2.46
CA GLY A 35 -20.02 -0.85 2.77
C GLY A 35 -19.12 -1.36 1.63
N ARG A 36 -18.86 -0.54 0.61
CA ARG A 36 -18.02 -0.91 -0.55
C ARG A 36 -16.60 -0.44 -0.29
N ILE A 37 -15.65 -1.35 -0.44
CA ILE A 37 -14.23 -1.01 -0.43
C ILE A 37 -13.91 -0.37 -1.79
N PRO A 38 -13.41 0.87 -1.83
CA PRO A 38 -13.02 1.50 -3.09
C PRO A 38 -11.91 0.67 -3.77
N PRO A 39 -11.90 0.59 -5.11
CA PRO A 39 -10.78 -0.05 -5.80
C PRO A 39 -9.49 0.69 -5.49
N ARG A 40 -8.39 -0.08 -5.35
CA ARG A 40 -7.05 0.50 -5.22
C ARG A 40 -6.73 1.25 -6.50
N ARG A 41 -6.28 2.50 -6.38
CA ARG A 41 -5.95 3.37 -7.53
C ARG A 41 -4.45 3.59 -7.72
N TYR A 42 -3.67 3.39 -6.66
CA TYR A 42 -2.24 3.62 -6.63
C TYR A 42 -1.61 2.83 -5.48
N VAL A 43 -0.29 2.70 -5.50
CA VAL A 43 0.51 2.22 -4.38
C VAL A 43 1.22 3.42 -3.75
N GLY A 44 0.96 3.67 -2.47
CA GLY A 44 1.54 4.79 -1.74
C GLY A 44 2.96 4.51 -1.24
N TRP A 45 3.85 5.48 -1.43
CA TRP A 45 5.20 5.53 -0.88
C TRP A 45 5.43 6.87 -0.19
N SER A 46 6.13 6.86 0.94
CA SER A 46 6.56 8.07 1.64
C SER A 46 7.87 7.81 2.40
N PHE A 47 8.49 8.84 2.96
CA PHE A 47 9.66 8.65 3.82
C PHE A 47 9.38 7.75 5.04
N SER A 48 8.15 7.78 5.57
CA SER A 48 7.73 6.90 6.67
C SER A 48 7.34 5.50 6.20
N ILE A 49 7.07 5.32 4.90
CA ILE A 49 6.66 4.05 4.29
C ILE A 49 7.47 3.84 3.02
N GLN A 50 8.73 3.42 3.21
CA GLN A 50 9.65 3.13 2.12
C GLN A 50 9.40 1.73 1.57
N ARG A 51 8.27 1.54 0.89
CA ARG A 51 7.99 0.24 0.24
C ARG A 51 9.10 -0.06 -0.76
N GLU A 52 9.63 -1.27 -0.70
CA GLU A 52 10.65 -1.76 -1.63
C GLU A 52 10.05 -2.49 -2.83
N THR A 53 8.81 -2.98 -2.69
CA THR A 53 8.13 -3.77 -3.72
C THR A 53 6.65 -3.42 -3.86
N MET A 54 6.09 -3.67 -5.04
CA MET A 54 4.67 -3.47 -5.33
C MET A 54 4.13 -4.39 -6.43
N PRO A 55 2.80 -4.64 -6.48
CA PRO A 55 2.19 -5.35 -7.60
C PRO A 55 2.21 -4.54 -8.90
N PRO A 56 2.20 -5.19 -10.08
CA PRO A 56 2.09 -4.52 -11.37
C PRO A 56 0.72 -3.86 -11.56
N GLY A 57 0.60 -2.95 -12.53
CA GLY A 57 -0.68 -2.37 -12.94
C GLY A 57 -1.15 -1.16 -12.12
N PHE A 58 -0.29 -0.59 -11.26
CA PHE A 58 -0.63 0.57 -10.45
C PHE A 58 0.43 1.69 -10.60
N PRO A 59 0.01 2.96 -10.57
CA PRO A 59 0.94 4.06 -10.39
C PRO A 59 1.49 4.08 -8.96
N VAL A 60 2.74 4.50 -8.81
CA VAL A 60 3.30 4.84 -7.50
C VAL A 60 2.92 6.27 -7.16
N ARG A 61 2.22 6.47 -6.04
CA ARG A 61 2.01 7.80 -5.48
C ARG A 61 3.09 8.09 -4.45
N LEU A 62 3.96 9.04 -4.76
CA LEU A 62 4.92 9.57 -3.80
C LEU A 62 4.23 10.66 -2.96
N LEU A 63 4.29 10.55 -1.64
CA LEU A 63 3.72 11.51 -0.67
C LEU A 63 4.84 12.17 0.13
N LEU A 64 4.92 13.50 0.04
CA LEU A 64 5.96 14.33 0.64
C LEU A 64 5.33 15.42 1.51
N THR A 65 6.03 15.85 2.55
CA THR A 65 5.61 16.95 3.44
C THR A 65 6.01 18.33 2.92
N ALA A 66 6.73 18.40 1.80
CA ALA A 66 7.19 19.63 1.18
C ALA A 66 7.14 19.51 -0.36
N PRO A 67 7.01 20.63 -1.10
CA PRO A 67 7.07 20.62 -2.54
C PRO A 67 8.45 20.16 -3.03
N ALA A 68 8.47 19.34 -4.07
CA ALA A 68 9.70 18.86 -4.70
C ALA A 68 9.51 18.63 -6.20
N THR A 69 10.61 18.59 -6.93
CA THR A 69 10.68 17.96 -8.24
C THR A 69 11.18 16.54 -8.04
N VAL A 70 10.41 15.56 -8.52
CA VAL A 70 10.82 14.15 -8.51
C VAL A 70 11.55 13.87 -9.80
N HIS A 71 12.80 13.43 -9.66
CA HIS A 71 13.60 12.89 -10.75
C HIS A 71 13.44 11.37 -10.73
N TYR A 72 12.84 10.77 -11.75
CA TYR A 72 12.62 9.33 -11.80
C TYR A 72 12.99 8.73 -13.15
N GLY A 73 13.28 7.43 -13.15
CA GLY A 73 13.56 6.66 -14.33
C GLY A 73 13.37 5.16 -14.06
N LEU A 74 13.56 4.34 -15.09
CA LEU A 74 13.60 2.88 -14.91
C LEU A 74 15.04 2.45 -14.64
N ALA A 75 15.20 1.26 -14.04
CA ALA A 75 16.47 0.57 -13.69
C ALA A 75 17.81 1.29 -14.00
N ASN A 76 18.17 1.55 -15.25
CA ASN A 76 19.46 2.16 -15.64
C ASN A 76 19.42 3.69 -15.83
N TRP A 77 18.41 4.37 -15.30
CA TRP A 77 18.12 5.77 -15.60
C TRP A 77 18.00 6.04 -17.11
N ASP A 78 17.42 5.10 -17.85
CA ASP A 78 17.15 5.33 -19.26
C ASP A 78 16.05 6.40 -19.39
N ARG A 79 16.41 7.56 -19.95
CA ARG A 79 15.56 8.74 -20.15
C ARG A 79 14.82 9.18 -18.88
N PRO A 80 15.54 9.68 -17.87
CA PRO A 80 14.90 10.09 -16.64
C PRO A 80 14.06 11.35 -16.87
N VAL A 81 12.97 11.46 -16.13
CA VAL A 81 11.99 12.53 -16.26
C VAL A 81 11.86 13.24 -14.93
N ASP A 82 11.75 14.57 -15.00
CA ASP A 82 11.46 15.42 -13.86
C ASP A 82 9.97 15.75 -13.82
N ILE A 83 9.32 15.50 -12.68
CA ILE A 83 7.91 15.85 -12.46
C ILE A 83 7.77 16.60 -11.15
N ALA A 84 7.18 17.79 -11.20
CA ALA A 84 6.86 18.57 -10.00
C ALA A 84 5.70 17.94 -9.22
N THR A 85 5.83 17.91 -7.90
CA THR A 85 4.74 17.50 -7.01
C THR A 85 3.60 18.52 -7.01
N ARG A 86 2.37 18.04 -6.81
CA ARG A 86 1.17 18.86 -6.68
C ARG A 86 0.77 18.96 -5.20
N ASP A 87 0.26 20.12 -4.79
CA ASP A 87 -0.33 20.30 -3.47
C ASP A 87 -1.67 19.54 -3.40
N SER A 88 -1.86 18.75 -2.35
CA SER A 88 -3.11 18.05 -2.06
C SER A 88 -4.15 18.92 -1.36
N GLY A 89 -3.77 20.10 -0.87
CA GLY A 89 -4.59 20.97 -0.01
C GLY A 89 -4.68 20.49 1.45
N LEU A 90 -3.97 19.41 1.80
CA LEU A 90 -3.98 18.80 3.14
C LEU A 90 -2.61 18.87 3.83
N GLY A 91 -1.75 19.81 3.42
CA GLY A 91 -0.38 19.93 3.93
C GLY A 91 0.56 18.82 3.42
N LEU A 92 0.18 18.12 2.34
CA LEU A 92 0.99 17.12 1.68
C LEU A 92 1.13 17.43 0.20
N HIS A 93 2.30 17.13 -0.36
CA HIS A 93 2.58 17.18 -1.77
C HIS A 93 2.62 15.76 -2.34
N TYR A 94 2.11 15.58 -3.55
CA TYR A 94 2.09 14.27 -4.18
C TYR A 94 2.37 14.30 -5.68
N VAL A 95 2.86 13.18 -6.19
CA VAL A 95 2.96 12.92 -7.62
C VAL A 95 2.69 11.44 -7.86
N ASP A 96 2.02 11.14 -8.98
CA ASP A 96 1.82 9.78 -9.45
C ASP A 96 2.86 9.49 -10.55
N LEU A 97 3.74 8.52 -10.30
CA LEU A 97 4.67 8.03 -11.31
C LEU A 97 3.95 7.04 -12.24
N PRO A 98 4.11 7.14 -13.57
CA PRO A 98 3.42 6.30 -14.54
C PRO A 98 4.07 4.90 -14.61
N THR A 99 3.77 4.06 -13.63
CA THR A 99 4.36 2.73 -13.44
C THR A 99 3.40 1.57 -13.75
N GLU A 100 2.22 1.87 -14.27
CA GLU A 100 1.16 0.91 -14.56
C GLU A 100 1.58 -0.13 -15.61
N SER A 101 2.42 0.26 -16.56
CA SER A 101 2.93 -0.59 -17.63
C SER A 101 4.10 -1.47 -17.20
N LEU A 102 4.63 -1.30 -15.98
CA LEU A 102 5.77 -2.07 -15.53
C LEU A 102 5.36 -3.50 -15.15
N VAL A 103 6.19 -4.45 -15.58
CA VAL A 103 5.98 -5.88 -15.38
C VAL A 103 6.85 -6.41 -14.24
N PRO A 104 6.49 -7.56 -13.61
CA PRO A 104 7.31 -8.19 -12.59
C PRO A 104 8.77 -8.36 -13.02
N GLY A 105 9.70 -8.04 -12.11
CA GLY A 105 11.15 -8.02 -12.36
C GLY A 105 11.70 -6.66 -12.81
N GLN A 106 10.85 -5.71 -13.20
CA GLN A 106 11.26 -4.32 -13.45
C GLN A 106 11.29 -3.52 -12.14
N GLN A 107 11.95 -2.36 -12.18
CA GLN A 107 11.99 -1.42 -11.06
C GLN A 107 11.92 0.02 -11.54
N VAL A 108 11.28 0.86 -10.75
CA VAL A 108 11.34 2.32 -10.86
C VAL A 108 12.36 2.85 -9.87
N LEU A 109 13.21 3.76 -10.32
CA LEU A 109 14.17 4.51 -9.51
C LEU A 109 13.73 5.96 -9.42
N PHE A 110 13.91 6.58 -8.27
CA PHE A 110 13.62 8.00 -8.11
C PHE A 110 14.45 8.66 -7.01
N THR A 111 14.55 9.98 -7.09
CA THR A 111 15.07 10.84 -6.03
C THR A 111 14.35 12.19 -6.07
N PHE A 112 14.63 13.05 -5.09
CA PHE A 112 13.94 14.32 -4.89
C PHE A 112 14.90 15.49 -5.02
N ARG A 113 14.48 16.52 -5.76
CA ARG A 113 15.09 17.85 -5.76
C ARG A 113 14.13 18.82 -5.07
N TRP A 114 14.56 19.31 -3.92
CA TRP A 114 13.77 20.21 -3.07
C TRP A 114 13.69 21.62 -3.65
N LEU A 115 12.72 22.43 -3.22
CA LEU A 115 12.56 23.83 -3.67
C LEU A 115 13.80 24.69 -3.46
N ASN A 116 14.60 24.41 -2.43
CA ASN A 116 15.88 25.08 -2.18
C ASN A 116 17.00 24.67 -3.17
N GLY A 117 16.68 23.85 -4.17
CA GLY A 117 17.58 23.34 -5.19
C GLY A 117 18.43 22.15 -4.76
N ARG A 118 18.40 21.75 -3.48
CA ARG A 118 19.19 20.62 -2.96
C ARG A 118 18.57 19.29 -3.39
N TRP A 119 19.45 18.34 -3.69
CA TRP A 119 19.07 16.95 -3.88
C TRP A 119 18.94 16.24 -2.53
N GLU A 120 18.09 15.21 -2.49
CA GLU A 120 17.93 14.34 -1.32
C GLU A 120 19.21 13.56 -0.97
N GLY A 121 20.16 13.45 -1.91
CA GLY A 121 21.47 12.83 -1.69
C GLY A 121 21.46 11.30 -1.69
N ARG A 122 20.30 10.68 -1.90
CA ARG A 122 20.15 9.23 -2.13
C ARG A 122 19.08 8.95 -3.17
N ASN A 123 19.19 7.78 -3.78
CA ASN A 123 18.17 7.23 -4.67
C ASN A 123 17.30 6.23 -3.93
N PHE A 124 16.08 6.06 -4.40
CA PHE A 124 15.11 5.10 -3.94
C PHE A 124 14.67 4.22 -5.11
N SER A 125 14.20 3.02 -4.79
CA SER A 125 13.77 2.04 -5.77
C SER A 125 12.51 1.32 -5.31
N ILE A 126 11.62 1.03 -6.23
CA ILE A 126 10.50 0.11 -6.02
C ILE A 126 10.54 -0.96 -7.11
N GLY A 127 10.67 -2.22 -6.69
CA GLY A 127 10.61 -3.38 -7.57
C GLY A 127 9.17 -3.83 -7.82
N ILE A 128 8.88 -4.26 -9.05
CA ILE A 128 7.60 -4.85 -9.40
C ILE A 128 7.67 -6.35 -9.15
N VAL A 129 6.74 -6.87 -8.35
CA VAL A 129 6.67 -8.29 -8.00
C VAL A 129 5.28 -8.83 -8.25
N GLN A 130 5.18 -10.11 -8.63
CA GLN A 130 3.89 -10.77 -8.73
C GLN A 130 3.24 -10.83 -7.35
N GLU A 131 1.98 -10.43 -7.23
CA GLU A 131 1.26 -10.56 -5.97
C GLU A 131 1.05 -12.05 -5.69
N GLY A 132 1.67 -12.56 -4.63
CA GLY A 132 1.43 -13.92 -4.16
C GLY A 132 -0.02 -14.01 -3.70
N ARG A 133 -0.80 -14.92 -4.28
CA ARG A 133 -2.09 -15.30 -3.68
C ARG A 133 -1.79 -15.84 -2.29
N ALA A 134 -2.30 -15.17 -1.25
CA ALA A 134 -2.45 -15.80 0.05
C ALA A 134 -3.46 -16.93 -0.13
N THR A 135 -2.98 -18.14 -0.43
CA THR A 135 -3.80 -19.35 -0.38
C THR A 135 -4.11 -19.57 1.10
N LEU A 136 -5.24 -19.03 1.55
CA LEU A 136 -5.87 -19.52 2.78
C LEU A 136 -6.29 -20.95 2.48
N GLN A 137 -5.42 -21.89 2.81
CA GLN A 137 -5.73 -23.31 2.77
C GLN A 137 -6.87 -23.52 3.76
N PRO A 138 -8.06 -24.00 3.32
CA PRO A 138 -9.12 -24.30 4.26
C PRO A 138 -8.60 -25.40 5.19
N ASP A 139 -8.57 -25.06 6.47
CA ASP A 139 -8.32 -25.98 7.58
C ASP A 139 -9.22 -27.20 7.40
N ARG A 140 -8.64 -28.34 7.01
CA ARG A 140 -9.34 -29.63 7.02
C ARG A 140 -9.54 -29.95 8.50
N GLY A 141 -10.73 -29.61 9.01
CA GLY A 141 -11.14 -30.02 10.35
C GLY A 141 -10.95 -31.53 10.54
N PRO A 142 -10.69 -31.97 11.78
CA PRO A 142 -10.39 -33.37 12.07
C PRO A 142 -11.55 -34.25 11.59
N GLY A 143 -11.24 -35.19 10.70
CA GLY A 143 -12.17 -36.22 10.26
C GLY A 143 -12.68 -37.00 11.46
N HIS A 144 -13.97 -36.85 11.73
CA HIS A 144 -14.68 -37.64 12.72
C HIS A 144 -15.50 -38.69 11.96
N GLU A 145 -14.88 -39.85 11.71
CA GLU A 145 -15.56 -41.13 11.46
C GLU A 145 -14.94 -42.08 12.50
N ALA A 146 -15.50 -42.20 13.71
CA ALA A 146 -16.69 -42.98 14.06
C ALA A 146 -16.58 -44.43 13.56
N SER A 147 -16.43 -45.32 14.55
CA SER A 147 -16.36 -46.78 14.47
C SER A 147 -17.55 -47.44 13.81
#